data_AF-A0A9P6ZW49-F1
#
_entry.id   AF-A0A9P6ZW49-F1
#
_cell.length_a   1.000
_cell.length_b   1.000
_cell.length_c   1.000
_cell.angle_alpha   90.00
_cell.angle_beta   90.00
_cell.angle_gamma   90.00
#
_symmetry.space_group_name_H-M   'P 1'
#
loop_
_entity.id
_entity.type
_entity.pdbx_description
1 polymer ?
#
loop_
_entity_poly.entity_id
_entity_poly.type
_entity_poly.pdbx_seq_one_letter_code
_entity_poly.pdbx_strand_id
1 'polypeptide(L)' 'MLQPRYNIAPNSQAPVIRRGNAFSPDLQMQTLRWGIPYSKLHSKSQQACNARSENIVEGAGMWNKYRSSNRCVVDSQGT' A
#
# COMPACT_ATOMS: atom_id res chain seq x y z
N MET A 1 16.77 -0.13 -1.97
CA MET A 1 17.12 -0.72 -3.28
C MET A 1 16.13 -1.84 -3.57
N LEU A 2 15.60 -1.91 -4.79
CA LEU A 2 14.75 -3.03 -5.21
C LEU A 2 15.60 -4.31 -5.25
N GLN A 3 15.12 -5.37 -4.62
CA GLN A 3 15.79 -6.67 -4.54
C GLN A 3 14.78 -7.75 -4.94
N PRO A 4 15.08 -8.64 -5.89
CA PRO A 4 14.19 -9.74 -6.27
C PRO A 4 13.91 -10.65 -5.07
N ARG A 5 12.63 -10.97 -4.86
CA ARG A 5 12.19 -11.84 -3.76
C ARG A 5 11.02 -12.69 -4.22
N TYR A 6 11.14 -14.01 -4.06
CA TYR A 6 10.05 -14.95 -4.30
C TYR A 6 9.04 -15.01 -3.15
N ASN A 7 9.43 -14.60 -1.94
CA ASN A 7 8.57 -14.58 -0.77
C ASN A 7 8.64 -13.21 -0.06
N ILE A 8 7.57 -12.42 -0.23
CA ILE A 8 7.38 -11.11 0.40
C ILE A 8 6.26 -11.26 1.43
N ALA A 9 6.59 -11.13 2.71
CA ALA A 9 5.62 -11.22 3.80
C ALA A 9 5.08 -9.83 4.20
N PRO A 10 3.93 -9.76 4.91
CA PRO A 10 3.51 -8.58 5.64
C PRO A 10 4.65 -7.93 6.44
N ASN A 11 4.57 -6.61 6.61
CA ASN A 11 5.58 -5.75 7.24
C ASN A 11 6.94 -5.67 6.52
N SER A 12 7.12 -6.32 5.37
CA SER A 12 8.31 -6.18 4.54
C SER A 12 8.14 -5.15 3.42
N GLN A 13 9.24 -4.79 2.75
CA GLN A 13 9.23 -3.87 1.62
C GLN A 13 8.79 -4.61 0.34
N ALA A 14 7.81 -4.06 -0.35
CA ALA A 14 7.28 -4.56 -1.63
C ALA A 14 7.47 -3.50 -2.73
N PRO A 15 7.78 -3.91 -3.97
CA PRO A 15 7.84 -2.98 -5.11
C PRO A 15 6.43 -2.47 -5.43
N VAL A 16 6.32 -1.16 -5.63
CA VAL A 16 5.10 -0.52 -6.09
C VAL A 16 5.37 0.46 -7.21
N ILE A 17 4.40 0.59 -8.11
CA ILE A 17 4.34 1.65 -9.12
C ILE A 17 3.30 2.67 -8.66
N ARG A 18 3.70 3.95 -8.58
CA ARG A 18 2.77 5.03 -8.25
C ARG A 18 3.10 6.31 -9.00
N ARG A 19 2.17 7.26 -9.00
CA ARG A 19 2.48 8.63 -9.45
C ARG A 19 3.33 9.34 -8.41
N GLY A 20 4.37 10.05 -8.86
CA GLY A 20 5.20 10.90 -7.99
C GLY A 20 4.40 12.07 -7.40
N ASN A 21 3.51 12.63 -8.21
CA ASN A 21 2.52 13.65 -7.85
C ASN A 21 1.14 13.23 -8.40
N ALA A 22 0.04 13.47 -7.68
CA ALA A 22 -1.31 13.10 -8.07
C ALA A 22 -1.72 13.63 -9.47
N PHE A 23 -1.19 14.81 -9.83
CA PHE A 23 -1.46 15.50 -11.09
C PHE A 23 -0.43 15.22 -12.20
N SER A 24 0.68 14.54 -11.89
CA SER A 24 1.67 14.19 -12.90
C SER A 24 1.32 12.84 -13.55
N PRO A 25 1.50 12.70 -14.87
CA PRO A 25 1.44 11.40 -15.53
C PRO A 25 2.64 10.51 -15.19
N ASP A 26 3.72 11.07 -14.62
CA ASP A 26 4.97 10.35 -14.37
C ASP A 26 4.77 9.24 -13.33
N LEU A 27 5.13 8.03 -13.73
CA LEU A 27 5.15 6.86 -12.87
C LEU A 27 6.54 6.65 -12.30
N GLN A 28 6.60 6.33 -11.02
CA GLN A 28 7.82 6.01 -10.30
C GLN A 28 7.66 4.65 -9.65
N MET A 29 8.70 3.82 -9.80
CA MET A 29 8.83 2.60 -9.05
C MET A 29 9.61 2.87 -7.77
N GLN A 30 9.09 2.40 -6.64
CA GLN A 30 9.73 2.50 -5.33
C GLN A 30 9.36 1.29 -4.48
N THR A 31 9.98 1.14 -3.32
CA THR A 31 9.55 0.15 -2.32
C THR A 31 8.68 0.81 -1.26
N LEU A 32 7.56 0.19 -0.91
CA LEU A 32 6.74 0.56 0.25
C LEU A 32 6.58 -0.63 1.20
N ARG A 33 6.31 -0.35 2.48
CA ARG A 33 5.99 -1.38 3.47
C ARG A 33 4.60 -1.96 3.18
N TRP A 34 4.50 -3.29 3.12
CA TRP A 34 3.21 -3.97 3.11
C TRP A 34 2.59 -3.98 4.51
N GLY A 35 1.73 -2.99 4.79
CA GLY A 35 1.05 -2.85 6.07
C GLY A 35 0.73 -1.39 6.35
N ILE A 36 -0.56 -1.05 6.39
CA ILE A 36 -1.03 0.30 6.69
C ILE A 36 -1.34 0.40 8.19
N PRO A 37 -0.74 1.33 8.93
CA PRO A 37 -0.99 1.49 10.37
C PRO A 37 -2.46 1.84 10.66
N TYR A 38 -3.07 1.07 11.56
CA TYR A 38 -4.48 1.24 11.98
C TYR A 38 -4.61 2.19 13.19
N SER A 39 -3.62 2.25 14.07
CA SER A 39 -3.65 3.01 15.33
C SER A 39 -2.73 4.24 15.32
N LYS A 40 -3.13 5.29 16.07
CA LYS A 40 -2.25 6.45 16.38
C LYS A 40 -1.05 6.05 17.25
N LEU A 41 -1.22 5.02 18.09
CA LEU A 41 -0.11 4.35 18.75
C LEU A 41 0.62 3.49 17.72
N HIS A 42 1.88 3.81 17.44
CA HIS A 42 2.74 3.03 16.56
C HIS A 42 3.20 1.72 17.23
N SER A 43 2.26 0.90 17.69
CA SER A 43 2.58 -0.49 18.03
C SER A 43 2.79 -1.26 16.73
N LYS A 44 3.83 -2.12 16.70
CA LYS A 44 4.15 -2.93 15.52
C LYS A 44 3.04 -3.95 15.17
N SER A 45 2.06 -4.15 16.06
CA SER A 45 1.07 -5.23 16.00
C SER A 45 -0.25 -4.88 15.31
N GLN A 46 -0.61 -3.61 15.10
CA GLN A 46 -1.91 -3.23 14.52
C GLN A 46 -1.77 -2.60 13.14
N GLN A 47 -1.64 -3.45 12.12
CA GLN A 47 -1.52 -3.03 10.72
C GLN A 47 -2.46 -3.81 9.80
N ALA A 48 -3.12 -3.08 8.91
CA ALA A 48 -3.94 -3.67 7.87
C ALA A 48 -3.06 -4.02 6.66
N CYS A 49 -2.98 -5.31 6.35
CA CYS A 49 -2.27 -5.79 5.15
C CYS A 49 -3.19 -5.84 3.92
N ASN A 50 -4.49 -6.00 4.16
CA ASN A 50 -5.52 -6.06 3.14
C ASN A 50 -6.60 -5.01 3.42
N ALA A 51 -7.28 -4.58 2.35
CA ALA A 51 -8.45 -3.72 2.40
C ALA A 51 -9.56 -4.36 1.56
N ARG A 52 -10.75 -4.52 2.13
CA ARG A 52 -11.92 -4.96 1.36
C ARG A 52 -12.40 -3.82 0.47
N SER A 53 -12.77 -4.13 -0.77
CA SER A 53 -13.12 -3.10 -1.77
C SER A 53 -14.32 -2.26 -1.35
N GLU A 54 -15.34 -2.87 -0.76
CA GLU A 54 -16.53 -2.22 -0.22
C GLU A 54 -16.17 -1.15 0.83
N ASN A 55 -15.22 -1.43 1.71
CA ASN A 55 -14.78 -0.45 2.72
C ASN A 55 -14.10 0.77 2.09
N ILE A 56 -13.43 0.61 0.94
CA ILE A 56 -12.82 1.72 0.20
C ILE A 56 -13.91 2.51 -0.56
N VAL A 57 -14.84 1.79 -1.19
CA VAL A 57 -15.96 2.33 -1.99
C VAL A 57 -17.05 2.99 -1.13
N GLU A 58 -17.19 2.62 0.13
CA GLU A 58 -18.10 3.26 1.08
C GLU A 58 -17.39 4.30 1.95
N GLY A 59 -16.05 4.29 1.98
CA GLY A 59 -15.27 5.18 2.83
C GLY A 59 -15.37 4.83 4.32
N ALA A 60 -15.41 3.53 4.65
CA ALA A 60 -15.59 3.05 6.02
C ALA A 60 -14.31 3.18 6.87
N GLY A 61 -14.44 3.75 8.06
CA GLY A 61 -13.37 3.81 9.07
C GLY A 61 -12.08 4.44 8.57
N MET A 62 -10.94 3.79 8.82
CA MET A 62 -9.62 4.31 8.44
C MET A 62 -9.41 4.41 6.92
N TRP A 63 -10.25 3.77 6.10
CA TRP A 63 -10.08 3.68 4.65
C TRP A 63 -10.56 4.93 3.92
N ASN A 64 -11.41 5.74 4.55
CA ASN A 64 -11.96 6.95 3.93
C ASN A 64 -10.89 7.89 3.36
N LYS A 65 -9.76 8.05 4.08
CA LYS A 65 -8.63 8.91 3.65
C LYS A 65 -7.89 8.39 2.40
N TYR A 66 -8.02 7.11 2.06
CA TYR A 66 -7.37 6.50 0.90
C TYR A 66 -8.30 6.35 -0.31
N ARG A 67 -9.58 6.74 -0.17
CA ARG A 67 -10.59 6.62 -1.24
C ARG A 67 -10.18 7.33 -2.53
N SER A 68 -9.66 8.55 -2.43
CA SER A 68 -9.38 9.41 -3.59
C SER A 68 -7.91 9.60 -3.91
N SER A 69 -7.00 9.15 -3.04
CA SER A 69 -5.56 9.49 -3.09
C SER A 69 -4.66 8.28 -2.78
N ASN A 70 -3.35 8.46 -2.95
CA ASN A 70 -2.33 7.47 -2.57
C ASN A 70 -2.49 6.07 -3.20
N ARG A 71 -3.05 6.04 -4.42
CA ARG A 71 -3.16 4.80 -5.20
C ARG A 71 -1.77 4.37 -5.66
N CYS A 72 -1.49 3.08 -5.54
CA CYS A 72 -0.32 2.43 -6.10
C CYS A 72 -0.71 1.04 -6.63
N VAL A 73 0.10 0.51 -7.54
CA VAL A 73 0.01 -0.85 -8.03
C VAL A 73 1.15 -1.62 -7.38
N VAL A 74 0.83 -2.73 -6.71
CA VAL A 74 1.84 -3.66 -6.21
C VAL A 74 2.28 -4.54 -7.37
N ASP A 75 3.58 -4.54 -7.66
CA ASP A 75 4.14 -5.42 -8.69
C ASP A 75 4.44 -6.80 -8.08
N SER A 76 4.06 -7.86 -8.78
CA SER A 76 4.27 -9.24 -8.31
C SER A 76 4.23 -10.22 -9.48
N GLN A 77 5.05 -11.26 -9.41
CA GLN A 77 5.02 -12.35 -10.38
C GLN A 77 3.71 -13.17 -10.30
N GLY A 78 3.02 -13.14 -9.16
CA GLY A 78 1.91 -14.05 -8.90
C GLY A 78 2.39 -15.49 -8.76
N THR A 79 1.43 -16.41 -8.64
CA THR A 79 1.64 -17.87 -8.62
C THR A 79 0.84 -18.50 -9.75
#